data_AF-A0A920C200-F1
#
_entry.id   AF-A0A920C200-F1
#
_cell.length_a   1.000
_cell.length_b   1.000
_cell.length_c   1.000
_cell.angle_alpha   90.00
_cell.angle_beta   90.00
_cell.angle_gamma   90.00
#
_symmetry.space_group_name_H-M   'P 1'
#
loop_
_entity.id
_entity.type
_entity.pdbx_description
1 polymer ?
#
loop_
_entity_poly.entity_id
_entity_poly.type
_entity_poly.pdbx_seq_one_letter_code
_entity_poly.pdbx_strand_id
1 'polypeptide(L)' 'MAVFRSSFQQQLISISQSGQPIPVIRLVGGEKLQNLQIAQVGTDMVAFEDPNTDGTMYVPISQIQSVGTF' A
#
# COMPACT_ATOMS: atom_id res chain seq x y z
N MET A 1 12.03 -11.44 19.76
CA MET A 1 11.04 -12.05 18.85
C MET A 1 10.36 -10.94 18.05
N ALA A 2 10.21 -11.13 16.73
CA ALA A 2 9.50 -10.32 15.73
C ALA A 2 10.07 -8.94 15.32
N VAL A 3 11.04 -8.93 14.39
CA VAL A 3 11.49 -7.74 13.61
C VAL A 3 10.85 -7.73 12.20
N PHE A 4 9.65 -8.29 12.06
CA PHE A 4 8.99 -8.46 10.75
C PHE A 4 8.00 -7.32 10.39
N ARG A 5 7.73 -6.37 11.30
CA ARG A 5 6.85 -5.22 10.99
C ARG A 5 7.59 -4.08 10.27
N SER A 6 8.86 -3.89 10.57
CA SER A 6 9.63 -2.73 10.07
C SER A 6 9.87 -2.79 8.56
N SER A 7 10.15 -3.97 8.00
CA SER A 7 10.55 -4.09 6.58
C SER A 7 9.40 -3.80 5.62
N PHE A 8 8.17 -4.24 5.94
CA PHE A 8 7.02 -4.01 5.06
C PHE A 8 6.56 -2.55 5.09
N GLN A 9 6.49 -1.95 6.28
CA GLN A 9 6.17 -0.53 6.41
C GLN A 9 7.24 0.35 5.75
N GLN A 10 8.52 -0.01 5.90
CA GLN A 10 9.62 0.65 5.20
C GLN A 10 9.48 0.54 3.68
N GLN A 11 9.10 -0.63 3.16
CA GLN A 11 8.84 -0.81 1.73
C GLN A 11 7.71 0.10 1.25
N LEU A 12 6.60 0.19 1.99
CA LEU A 12 5.49 1.10 1.67
C LEU A 12 5.94 2.57 1.69
N ILE A 13 6.76 2.96 2.66
CA ILE A 13 7.32 4.32 2.74
C ILE A 13 8.22 4.60 1.54
N SER A 14 9.10 3.67 1.16
CA SER A 14 9.97 3.82 -0.02
C SER A 14 9.17 3.94 -1.31
N ILE A 15 8.07 3.20 -1.45
CA ILE A 15 7.16 3.31 -2.60
C ILE A 15 6.42 4.66 -2.57
N SER A 16 5.95 5.10 -1.41
CA SER A 16 5.32 6.43 -1.27
C SER A 16 6.28 7.55 -1.69
N GLN A 17 7.55 7.45 -1.30
CA GLN A 17 8.59 8.41 -1.68
C GLN A 17 8.93 8.39 -3.17
N SER A 18 8.75 7.25 -3.87
CA SER A 18 8.97 7.20 -5.32
C SER A 18 7.86 7.88 -6.11
N GLY A 19 6.68 8.06 -5.49
CA GLY A 19 5.50 8.61 -6.16
C GLY A 19 4.99 7.73 -7.32
N GLN A 20 5.46 6.49 -7.42
CA GLN A 20 5.05 5.60 -8.49
C GLN A 20 3.75 4.90 -8.13
N PRO A 21 2.80 4.77 -9.09
CA PRO A 21 1.62 3.98 -8.88
C PRO A 21 2.00 2.50 -8.71
N ILE A 22 1.36 1.86 -7.73
CA ILE A 22 1.50 0.44 -7.48
C ILE A 22 0.59 -0.31 -8.46
N PRO A 23 1.16 -1.19 -9.30
CA PRO A 23 0.39 -1.91 -10.31
C PRO A 23 -0.65 -2.82 -9.67
N VAL A 24 -0.26 -3.57 -8.62
CA VAL A 24 -1.14 -4.51 -7.93
C VAL A 24 -0.90 -4.50 -6.42
N ILE A 25 -1.98 -4.36 -5.66
CA ILE A 25 -2.05 -4.49 -4.20
C ILE A 25 -3.00 -5.63 -3.89
N ARG A 26 -2.52 -6.68 -3.22
CA ARG A 26 -3.36 -7.81 -2.79
C ARG A 26 -3.79 -7.61 -1.36
N LEU A 27 -5.08 -7.77 -1.11
CA LEU A 27 -5.65 -7.70 0.22
C LEU A 27 -5.88 -9.09 0.82
N VAL A 28 -5.93 -9.14 2.14
CA VAL A 28 -6.34 -10.31 2.92
C VAL A 28 -7.81 -10.59 2.60
N GLY A 29 -8.08 -11.69 1.92
CA GLY A 29 -9.41 -11.99 1.35
C GLY A 29 -9.40 -12.23 -0.15
N GLY A 30 -8.28 -11.96 -0.83
CA GLY A 30 -8.10 -12.24 -2.26
C GLY A 30 -8.52 -11.10 -3.18
N GLU A 31 -9.03 -10.00 -2.61
CA GLU A 31 -9.28 -8.77 -3.35
C GLU A 31 -7.97 -8.17 -3.87
N LYS A 32 -8.05 -7.52 -5.03
CA LYS A 32 -6.91 -6.87 -5.68
C LYS A 32 -7.28 -5.44 -6.02
N LEU A 33 -6.49 -4.50 -5.49
CA LEU A 33 -6.50 -3.11 -5.94
C LEU A 33 -5.39 -2.94 -6.98
N GLN A 34 -5.60 -2.05 -7.94
CA GLN A 34 -4.68 -1.84 -9.05
C GLN A 34 -4.51 -0.37 -9.35
N ASN A 35 -3.33 -0.02 -9.84
CA ASN A 35 -2.99 1.33 -10.29
C ASN A 35 -3.22 2.40 -9.23
N LEU A 36 -2.86 2.13 -7.97
CA LEU A 36 -3.00 3.08 -6.87
C LEU A 36 -1.65 3.54 -6.38
N GLN A 37 -1.52 4.83 -6.11
CA GLN A 37 -0.33 5.42 -5.51
C GLN A 37 -0.46 5.45 -3.98
N ILE A 38 0.66 5.37 -3.25
CA ILE A 38 0.63 5.60 -1.80
C ILE A 38 0.79 7.10 -1.54
N ALA A 39 -0.28 7.74 -1.08
CA ALA A 39 -0.26 9.13 -0.64
C ALA A 39 0.36 9.27 0.75
N GLN A 40 0.01 8.38 1.68
CA GLN A 40 0.51 8.44 3.06
C GLN A 40 0.60 7.05 3.69
N VAL A 41 1.69 6.79 4.41
CA VAL A 41 1.84 5.60 5.27
C VAL A 41 1.73 6.02 6.73
N GLY A 42 0.65 5.61 7.38
CA GLY A 42 0.48 5.75 8.83
C GLY A 42 1.05 4.56 9.60
N THR A 43 0.78 4.53 10.90
CA THR A 43 1.22 3.43 11.79
C THR A 43 0.46 2.13 11.52
N ASP A 44 -0.86 2.22 11.30
CA ASP A 44 -1.73 1.06 11.13
C ASP A 44 -2.50 1.05 9.80
N MET A 45 -2.48 2.17 9.06
CA MET A 45 -3.20 2.35 7.81
C MET A 45 -2.32 2.97 6.72
N VAL A 46 -2.66 2.68 5.47
CA VAL A 46 -2.06 3.27 4.28
C VAL A 46 -3.16 3.99 3.50
N ALA A 47 -2.92 5.26 3.17
CA ALA A 47 -3.73 6.01 2.25
C ALA A 47 -3.23 5.75 0.83
N PHE A 48 -4.10 5.15 0.02
CA PHE A 48 -3.92 4.97 -1.40
C PHE A 48 -4.72 6.02 -2.15
N GLU A 49 -4.12 6.62 -3.16
CA GLU A 49 -4.73 7.59 -4.04
C GLU A 49 -4.77 7.02 -5.45
N ASP A 50 -5.88 7.19 -6.16
CA ASP A 50 -5.98 6.82 -7.56
C ASP A 50 -5.43 7.99 -8.41
N PRO A 51 -4.39 7.80 -9.23
CA PRO A 51 -3.88 8.88 -10.08
C PRO A 51 -4.88 9.32 -11.17
N ASN A 52 -5.95 8.55 -11.41
CA ASN A 52 -6.96 8.84 -12.44
C ASN A 52 -8.22 9.51 -11.86
N THR A 53 -8.39 9.53 -10.54
CA THR A 53 -9.56 10.11 -9.87
C THR A 53 -9.14 10.77 -8.55
N ASP A 54 -9.85 11.78 -8.04
CA ASP A 54 -9.56 12.37 -6.72
C ASP A 54 -9.92 11.43 -5.54
N GLY A 55 -9.96 10.13 -5.77
CA GLY A 55 -10.34 9.11 -4.80
C GLY A 55 -9.17 8.74 -3.89
N THR A 56 -9.35 8.95 -2.59
CA THR A 56 -8.45 8.42 -1.56
C THR A 56 -9.10 7.24 -0.82
N MET A 57 -8.40 6.12 -0.76
CA MET A 57 -8.80 4.92 -0.06
C MET A 57 -7.85 4.65 1.11
N TYR A 58 -8.42 4.43 2.30
CA TYR A 58 -7.65 4.07 3.49
C TYR A 58 -7.75 2.56 3.73
N VAL A 59 -6.61 1.88 3.70
CA VAL A 59 -6.54 0.43 3.88
C VAL A 59 -5.68 0.12 5.10
N PRO A 60 -6.17 -0.67 6.07
CA PRO A 60 -5.35 -1.12 7.19
C PRO A 60 -4.16 -1.94 6.69
N ILE A 61 -2.96 -1.71 7.23
CA ILE A 61 -1.75 -2.47 6.87
C ILE A 61 -1.97 -3.98 7.10
N SER A 62 -2.73 -4.35 8.13
CA SER A 62 -3.10 -5.73 8.43
C SER A 62 -3.95 -6.40 7.35
N GLN A 63 -4.61 -5.61 6.49
CA GLN A 63 -5.37 -6.09 5.35
C GLN A 63 -4.53 -6.18 4.09
N ILE A 64 -3.29 -5.68 4.07
CA ILE A 64 -2.43 -5.73 2.88
C ILE A 64 -1.58 -7.00 2.94
N GLN A 65 -1.79 -7.89 1.98
CA GLN A 65 -1.02 -9.12 1.85
C GLN A 65 0.31 -8.88 1.11
N SER A 66 0.29 -8.12 0.01
CA SER A 66 1.49 -7.83 -0.79
C SER A 66 1.28 -6.65 -1.74
N VAL A 67 2.34 -5.93 -2.07
CA VAL A 67 2.37 -4.85 -3.07
C VAL A 67 3.44 -5.12 -4.14
N GLY A 68 3.15 -4.92 -5.43
CA GLY A 68 4.11 -5.20 -6.51
C GLY A 68 3.55 -5.19 -7.93
N THR A 69 4.33 -5.78 -8.86
CA THR A 69 4.12 -5.78 -10.32
C THR A 69 3.67 -7.13 -10.90
N PHE A 70 3.09 -8.02 -10.10
CA PHE A 70 2.77 -9.41 -10.48
C PHE A 70 1.62 -9.55 -11.47
#